data_AF-A0A1Q7HE94-F1
#
_entry.id   AF-A0A1Q7HE94-F1
#
_cell.length_a   1.000
_cell.length_b   1.000
_cell.length_c   1.000
_cell.angle_alpha   90.00
_cell.angle_beta   90.00
_cell.angle_gamma   90.00
#
_symmetry.space_group_name_H-M   'P 1'
#
loop_
_entity.id
_entity.type
_entity.pdbx_description
1 polymer ?
#
loop_
_entity_poly.entity_id
_entity_poly.type
_entity_poly.pdbx_seq_one_letter_code
_entity_poly.pdbx_strand_id
1 'polypeptide(L)'
;MAEFSLPYVSIASSGDEYFQVSFAENEDSDDAYFLIQRQFESPDGGRVYVESHRRTLCGHFKIRKAELRRDVFRLELTCQPAETVEIRFQADRSRYNRLKSVLKTIIPSDVLQIE
;
A
#
# COMPACT_ATOMS: atom_id res chain seq x y z
N MET A 1 7.48 -14.32 -2.40
CA MET A 1 7.70 -12.92 -2.80
C MET A 1 6.85 -12.65 -4.02
N ALA A 2 6.03 -11.60 -3.96
CA ALA A 2 5.21 -11.12 -5.06
C ALA A 2 5.80 -9.80 -5.60
N GLU A 3 6.03 -9.74 -6.90
CA GLU A 3 6.52 -8.54 -7.58
C GLU A 3 5.45 -8.03 -8.53
N PHE A 4 5.29 -6.71 -8.56
CA PHE A 4 4.34 -6.00 -9.40
C PHE A 4 5.02 -4.83 -10.12
N SER A 5 4.67 -4.63 -11.39
CA SER A 5 4.99 -3.41 -12.15
C SER A 5 3.69 -2.69 -12.44
N LEU A 6 3.37 -1.70 -11.62
CA LEU A 6 2.09 -0.99 -11.59
C LEU A 6 2.39 0.52 -11.62
N PRO A 7 2.64 1.09 -12.82
CA PRO A 7 3.15 2.44 -12.96
C PRO A 7 2.16 3.50 -12.47
N TYR A 8 0.85 3.23 -12.47
CA TYR A 8 -0.15 4.18 -12.02
C TYR A 8 -0.35 4.10 -10.50
N VAL A 9 -0.42 5.27 -9.86
CA VAL A 9 -0.69 5.39 -8.41
C VAL A 9 -1.88 6.31 -8.18
N SER A 10 -2.92 5.78 -7.55
CA SER A 10 -4.06 6.53 -7.06
C SER A 10 -4.04 6.62 -5.54
N ILE A 11 -4.39 7.79 -5.01
CA ILE A 11 -4.37 8.09 -3.59
C ILE A 11 -5.71 8.72 -3.25
N ALA A 12 -6.45 8.05 -2.38
CA ALA A 12 -7.74 8.51 -1.90
C ALA A 12 -7.70 8.68 -0.38
N SER A 13 -8.38 9.72 0.09
CA SER A 13 -8.61 9.97 1.51
C SER A 13 -9.99 10.60 1.64
N SER A 14 -10.80 10.10 2.56
CA SER A 14 -12.12 10.64 2.84
C SER A 14 -12.22 10.94 4.33
N GLY A 15 -12.48 12.21 4.65
CA GLY A 15 -12.35 12.72 6.01
C GLY A 15 -10.96 12.47 6.59
N ASP A 16 -10.91 12.37 7.92
CA ASP A 16 -9.71 12.00 8.67
C ASP A 16 -9.74 10.51 9.09
N GLU A 17 -10.63 9.72 8.48
CA GLU A 17 -10.99 8.38 8.94
C GLU A 17 -10.67 7.30 7.93
N TYR A 18 -10.61 7.59 6.63
CA TYR A 18 -10.38 6.60 5.59
C TYR A 18 -9.24 6.99 4.65
N PHE A 19 -8.27 6.09 4.49
CA PHE A 19 -7.07 6.30 3.68
C PHE A 19 -6.80 5.09 2.79
N GLN A 20 -6.53 5.34 1.51
CA GLN A 20 -6.27 4.30 0.52
C GLN A 20 -5.17 4.71 -0.45
N VAL A 21 -4.32 3.74 -0.80
CA VAL A 21 -3.40 3.81 -1.93
C VAL A 21 -3.66 2.62 -2.84
N SER A 22 -3.84 2.89 -4.13
CA SER A 22 -3.94 1.86 -5.17
C SER A 22 -2.82 2.03 -6.18
N PHE A 23 -2.19 0.93 -6.53
CA PHE A 23 -1.24 0.80 -7.63
C PHE A 23 -1.91 -0.02 -8.72
N ALA A 24 -1.84 0.42 -9.97
CA ALA A 24 -2.46 -0.26 -11.09
C ALA A 24 -1.62 -0.13 -12.37
N GLU A 25 -1.96 -0.91 -13.40
CA GLU A 25 -1.33 -0.76 -14.72
C GLU A 25 -1.65 0.61 -15.34
N ASN A 26 -2.89 1.07 -15.18
CA ASN A 26 -3.41 2.36 -15.62
C ASN A 26 -4.59 2.77 -14.73
N GLU A 27 -5.20 3.93 -15.01
CA GLU A 27 -6.28 4.51 -14.20
C GLU A 27 -7.55 3.66 -14.16
N ASP A 28 -7.84 2.91 -15.23
CA ASP A 28 -9.06 2.13 -15.43
C ASP A 28 -8.82 0.61 -15.26
N SER A 29 -7.68 0.20 -14.71
CA SER A 29 -7.29 -1.21 -14.64
C SER A 29 -7.89 -1.90 -13.41
N ASP A 30 -8.86 -2.78 -13.65
CA ASP A 30 -9.39 -3.72 -12.65
C ASP A 30 -8.66 -5.08 -12.67
N ASP A 31 -7.90 -5.37 -13.73
CA ASP A 31 -7.26 -6.67 -13.94
C ASP A 31 -5.91 -6.81 -13.22
N ALA A 32 -5.16 -5.71 -13.09
CA ALA A 32 -3.82 -5.70 -12.53
C ALA A 32 -3.66 -4.53 -11.54
N TYR A 33 -3.88 -4.83 -10.26
CA TYR A 33 -3.78 -3.84 -9.19
C TYR A 33 -3.26 -4.41 -7.86
N PHE A 34 -2.82 -3.50 -7.01
CA PHE A 34 -2.54 -3.71 -5.59
C PHE A 34 -3.02 -2.50 -4.79
N LEU A 35 -3.86 -2.76 -3.78
CA LEU A 35 -4.49 -1.74 -2.94
C LEU A 35 -4.13 -2.00 -1.48
N ILE A 36 -3.80 -0.92 -0.78
CA ILE A 36 -3.63 -0.91 0.67
C ILE A 36 -4.52 0.20 1.24
N GLN A 37 -5.31 -0.14 2.24
CA GLN A 37 -6.18 0.82 2.92
C GLN A 37 -6.16 0.63 4.43
N ARG A 38 -6.55 1.71 5.12
CA ARG A 38 -6.79 1.71 6.55
C ARG A 38 -7.91 2.67 6.89
N GLN A 39 -8.80 2.22 7.77
CA GLN A 39 -9.91 3.00 8.31
C GLN A 39 -9.77 3.15 9.82
N PHE A 40 -10.22 4.28 10.37
CA PHE A 40 -10.09 4.62 11.79
C PHE A 40 -11.44 4.77 12.51
N GLU A 41 -12.56 4.58 11.82
CA GLU A 41 -13.91 4.58 12.42
C GLU A 41 -14.10 3.47 13.47
N SER A 42 -13.28 2.40 13.40
CA SER A 42 -13.30 1.29 14.35
C SER A 42 -11.89 0.76 14.63
N PRO A 43 -11.65 0.15 15.81
CA PRO A 43 -10.36 -0.44 16.12
C PRO A 43 -9.99 -1.57 15.16
N ASP A 44 -8.95 -1.37 14.36
CA ASP A 44 -8.44 -2.35 13.37
C ASP A 44 -7.33 -3.27 13.92
N GLY A 45 -6.93 -3.09 15.18
CA GLY A 45 -5.85 -3.84 15.81
C GLY A 45 -4.47 -3.59 15.20
N GLY A 46 -4.29 -2.44 14.54
CA GLY A 46 -3.06 -2.08 13.83
C GLY A 46 -2.89 -2.81 12.51
N ARG A 47 -3.99 -3.32 11.92
CA ARG A 47 -3.97 -4.04 10.65
C ARG A 47 -4.34 -3.12 9.49
N VAL A 48 -3.72 -3.35 8.35
CA VAL A 48 -4.13 -2.76 7.07
C VAL A 48 -4.92 -3.79 6.29
N TYR A 49 -5.89 -3.35 5.48
CA TYR A 49 -6.49 -4.20 4.48
C TYR A 49 -5.68 -4.10 3.18
N VAL A 50 -5.38 -5.26 2.62
CA VAL A 50 -4.72 -5.41 1.32
C VAL A 50 -5.70 -6.08 0.37
N GLU A 51 -5.72 -5.60 -0.86
CA GLU A 51 -6.47 -6.20 -1.97
C GLU A 51 -5.64 -6.21 -3.25
N SER A 52 -5.80 -7.25 -4.05
CA SER A 52 -5.10 -7.39 -5.33
C SER A 52 -5.82 -8.39 -6.20
N HIS A 53 -5.62 -8.28 -7.52
CA HIS A 53 -5.95 -9.35 -8.48
C HIS A 53 -5.36 -10.72 -8.07
N ARG A 54 -4.24 -10.73 -7.33
CA ARG A 54 -3.72 -11.93 -6.66
C ARG A 54 -4.44 -12.18 -5.34
N ARG A 55 -5.57 -12.90 -5.40
CA ARG A 55 -6.44 -13.21 -4.24
C ARG A 55 -5.73 -13.77 -3.00
N THR A 56 -4.59 -14.45 -3.17
CA THR A 56 -3.79 -14.98 -2.06
C THR A 56 -3.18 -13.88 -1.17
N LEU A 57 -3.12 -12.64 -1.65
CA LEU A 57 -2.62 -11.48 -0.92
C LEU A 57 -3.74 -10.67 -0.24
N CYS A 58 -5.01 -11.00 -0.50
CA CYS A 58 -6.13 -10.22 0.03
C CYS A 58 -6.40 -10.53 1.52
N GLY A 59 -6.69 -9.50 2.30
CA GLY A 59 -7.07 -9.65 3.70
C GLY A 59 -6.49 -8.58 4.62
N HIS A 60 -6.58 -8.83 5.93
CA HIS A 60 -6.14 -7.90 6.97
C HIS A 60 -4.82 -8.36 7.61
N PHE A 61 -3.76 -7.56 7.42
CA PHE A 61 -2.40 -7.92 7.84
C PHE A 61 -1.80 -6.85 8.75
N LYS A 62 -0.94 -7.29 9.67
CA LYS A 62 0.06 -6.39 10.26
C LYS A 62 1.25 -6.27 9.31
N ILE A 63 1.77 -5.06 9.16
CA ILE A 63 2.98 -4.81 8.40
C ILE A 63 4.19 -5.05 9.31
N ARG A 64 5.08 -5.95 8.90
CA ARG A 64 6.33 -6.23 9.62
C ARG A 64 7.41 -5.22 9.26
N LYS A 65 7.51 -4.88 7.97
CA LYS A 65 8.42 -3.87 7.44
C LYS A 65 7.80 -3.26 6.18
N ALA A 66 8.01 -1.97 5.97
CA ALA A 66 7.67 -1.26 4.75
C ALA A 66 8.82 -0.34 4.35
N GLU A 67 9.02 -0.18 3.05
CA GLU A 67 10.04 0.69 2.49
C GLU A 67 9.46 1.42 1.27
N LEU A 68 9.50 2.74 1.31
CA LEU A 68 9.14 3.59 0.18
C LEU A 68 10.39 4.26 -0.37
N ARG A 69 10.71 3.94 -1.62
CA ARG A 69 11.70 4.64 -2.45
C ARG A 69 10.98 5.42 -3.55
N ARG A 70 11.75 6.14 -4.37
CA ARG A 70 11.22 7.04 -5.41
C ARG A 70 10.23 6.39 -6.39
N ASP A 71 10.48 5.13 -6.73
CA ASP A 71 9.80 4.33 -7.75
C ASP A 71 9.47 2.90 -7.28
N VAL A 72 9.71 2.59 -6.01
CA VAL A 72 9.48 1.26 -5.43
C VAL A 72 8.80 1.39 -4.08
N PHE A 73 7.74 0.61 -3.87
CA PHE A 73 7.12 0.40 -2.57
C PHE A 73 7.17 -1.07 -2.20
N ARG A 74 7.79 -1.38 -1.07
CA ARG A 74 7.97 -2.75 -0.58
C ARG A 74 7.30 -2.94 0.77
N LEU A 75 6.65 -4.08 0.94
CA LEU A 75 5.91 -4.48 2.13
C LEU A 75 6.31 -5.90 2.54
N GLU A 76 6.42 -6.15 3.83
CA GLU A 76 6.48 -7.48 4.41
C GLU A 76 5.24 -7.70 5.28
N LEU A 77 4.36 -8.61 4.84
CA LEU A 77 3.11 -8.93 5.50
C LEU A 77 3.35 -9.98 6.59
N THR A 78 2.76 -9.76 7.76
CA THR A 78 2.77 -10.72 8.87
C THR A 78 1.72 -11.80 8.60
N CYS A 79 2.09 -12.81 7.83
CA CYS A 79 1.32 -14.04 7.56
C CYS A 79 2.22 -15.28 7.74
N GLN A 80 1.66 -16.48 7.58
CA GLN A 80 2.40 -17.74 7.64
C GLN A 80 2.25 -18.53 6.33
N PRO A 81 3.33 -18.70 5.55
CA PRO A 81 4.63 -18.05 5.70
C PRO A 81 4.55 -16.53 5.47
N ALA A 82 5.54 -15.77 5.96
CA ALA A 82 5.58 -14.32 5.73
C ALA A 82 5.74 -14.04 4.23
N GLU A 83 4.98 -13.06 3.73
CA GLU A 83 4.97 -12.71 2.30
C GLU A 83 5.55 -11.32 2.10
N THR A 84 6.51 -11.20 1.18
CA THR A 84 7.06 -9.91 0.76
C THR A 84 6.44 -9.50 -0.56
N VAL A 85 5.96 -8.27 -0.63
CA VAL A 85 5.43 -7.64 -1.83
C VAL A 85 6.34 -6.49 -2.24
N GLU A 86 6.73 -6.42 -3.51
CA GLU A 86 7.43 -5.29 -4.12
C GLU A 86 6.59 -4.75 -5.27
N ILE A 87 6.40 -3.43 -5.31
CA ILE A 87 5.60 -2.74 -6.32
C ILE A 87 6.47 -1.65 -6.92
N ARG A 88 6.71 -1.73 -8.23
CA ARG A 88 7.34 -0.67 -9.01
C ARG A 88 6.27 0.26 -9.54
N PHE A 89 6.45 1.56 -9.37
CA PHE A 89 5.46 2.57 -9.74
C PHE A 89 6.11 3.83 -10.32
N GLN A 90 5.30 4.69 -10.92
CA GLN A 90 5.72 6.00 -11.39
C GLN A 90 4.86 7.08 -10.73
N ALA A 91 5.51 8.12 -10.23
CA ALA A 91 4.82 9.26 -9.66
C ALA A 91 5.63 10.52 -9.91
N ASP A 92 4.99 11.60 -10.34
CA ASP A 92 5.60 12.93 -10.28
C ASP A 92 5.85 13.35 -8.81
N ARG A 93 6.50 14.50 -8.62
CA ARG A 93 6.85 15.00 -7.28
C ARG A 93 5.63 15.23 -6.40
N SER A 94 4.54 15.75 -6.97
CA SER A 94 3.31 16.05 -6.23
C SER A 94 2.64 14.76 -5.75
N ARG A 95 2.48 13.80 -6.66
CA ARG A 95 1.90 12.49 -6.38
C ARG A 95 2.74 11.68 -5.40
N TYR A 96 4.07 11.71 -5.52
CA TYR A 96 4.97 11.06 -4.57
C TYR A 96 4.88 11.65 -3.16
N ASN A 97 4.81 12.98 -3.04
CA ASN A 97 4.63 13.62 -1.74
C ASN A 97 3.30 13.24 -1.10
N ARG A 98 2.22 13.18 -1.88
CA ARG A 98 0.90 12.75 -1.39
C ARG A 98 0.91 11.27 -0.97
N LEU A 99 1.56 10.41 -1.75
CA LEU A 99 1.76 9.00 -1.43
C LEU A 99 2.49 8.84 -0.09
N LYS A 100 3.60 9.57 0.08
CA LYS A 100 4.39 9.60 1.32
C LYS A 100 3.55 10.00 2.53
N SER A 101 2.72 11.04 2.41
CA SER A 101 1.85 11.49 3.50
C SER A 101 0.81 10.45 3.87
N VAL A 102 0.13 9.85 2.88
CA VAL A 102 -0.92 8.86 3.15
C VAL A 102 -0.34 7.55 3.69
N LEU A 103 0.80 7.08 3.18
CA LEU A 103 1.46 5.88 3.72
C LEU A 103 1.92 6.06 5.16
N LYS A 104 2.34 7.26 5.58
CA LYS A 104 2.66 7.56 6.98
C LYS A 104 1.43 7.50 7.90
N THR A 105 0.24 7.73 7.37
CA THR A 105 -1.02 7.57 8.11
C THR A 105 -1.44 6.11 8.19
N ILE A 106 -1.35 5.39 7.06
CA ILE A 106 -1.74 3.97 6.97
C ILE A 106 -0.79 3.10 7.81
N ILE A 107 0.53 3.29 7.66
CA ILE A 107 1.56 2.40 8.19
C ILE A 107 2.28 3.06 9.37
N PRO A 108 2.43 2.37 10.51
CA PRO A 108 3.20 2.86 11.66
C PRO A 108 4.64 3.27 11.31
N SER A 109 5.13 4.36 11.91
CA SER A 109 6.44 4.94 11.59
C SER A 109 7.63 4.07 12.01
N ASP A 110 7.45 3.17 12.98
CA ASP A 110 8.46 2.22 13.44
C ASP A 110 8.75 1.11 12.41
N VAL A 111 7.81 0.85 11.50
CA VAL A 111 7.95 -0.17 10.44
C VAL A 111 8.09 0.42 9.04
N LEU A 112 7.81 1.71 8.83
CA LEU A 112 7.92 2.39 7.54
C LEU A 112 9.22 3.19 7.39
N GLN A 113 10.07 2.77 6.47
CA GLN A 113 11.26 3.51 6.03
C GLN A 113 10.96 4.27 4.74
N ILE A 114 11.44 5.51 4.64
CA ILE A 114 11.25 6.35 3.44
C ILE A 114 12.57 6.98 3.05
N GLU A 115 13.03 6.69 1.84
CA GLU A 115 14.24 7.24 1.22
C GLU A 115 13.92 8.41 0.27
#